data_AF-A0A6A6SPD9-F1
#
_entry.id   AF-A0A6A6SPD9-F1
#
_cell.length_a   1.000
_cell.length_b   1.000
_cell.length_c   1.000
_cell.angle_alpha   90.00
_cell.angle_beta   90.00
_cell.angle_gamma   90.00
#
_symmetry.space_group_name_H-M   'P 1'
#
loop_
_entity.id
_entity.type
_entity.pdbx_description
1 polymer ?
#
loop_
_entity_poly.entity_id
_entity_poly.type
_entity_poly.pdbx_seq_one_letter_code
_entity_poly.pdbx_strand_id
1 'polypeptide(L)'
;MAFLFRNKPKSNAELVKSTKELLIRLVEEPKANPKAQTEEELAKNLQQMKTSLQGTPEVEVSPESVHQLLSLIVQEDLLYLLANNIYKLPFESRKDTQVIFSTAFRYKPAGASDPQVLHHVIQYRPEIIISLCRGYDRRESAMPCGGVLREALKYDAIAALLLYDEPTPDGKTRDLASVNPDIASSGEGVFWRFFDWIDKGAFEVSADAFNTFRDILTKHKSLVATYLQTNFDVFFQKYNAVLVQSESYVTKRQSIKLLGEILLDRANYNVMTAYVDSGEHLKIVMKLLRDDKRMINYEGFHVFKVFVANPNKSVAVQRILINNREKLLRFLPSFLEDRTEDDQFIDEKSFLIRQIEQLPPAPVPPPGAPQ
;
A
#
# COMPACT_ATOMS: atom_id res chain seq x y z
N MET A 1 28.89 49.96 19.17
CA MET A 1 27.85 49.91 18.12
C MET A 1 27.83 48.50 17.54
N ALA A 2 26.94 47.63 18.02
CA ALA A 2 26.71 46.31 17.44
C ALA A 2 25.48 46.42 16.54
N PHE A 3 25.71 46.71 15.26
CA PHE A 3 24.64 46.81 14.27
C PHE A 3 24.08 45.41 13.99
N LEU A 4 22.78 45.31 14.20
CA LEU A 4 21.85 44.24 13.87
C LEU A 4 22.07 43.67 12.46
N PHE A 5 22.77 42.53 12.34
CA PHE A 5 22.60 41.64 11.19
C PHE A 5 21.35 40.78 11.43
N ARG A 6 20.16 41.35 11.16
CA ARG A 6 18.99 40.52 10.86
C ARG A 6 19.24 39.93 9.48
N ASN A 7 19.58 38.63 9.42
CA ASN A 7 19.62 37.91 8.14
C ASN A 7 18.28 38.14 7.42
N LYS A 8 18.36 38.75 6.24
CA LYS A 8 17.20 38.96 5.38
C LYS A 8 16.60 37.58 5.05
N PRO A 9 15.28 37.38 5.12
CA PRO A 9 14.68 36.10 4.78
C PRO A 9 15.05 35.74 3.33
N LYS A 10 15.52 34.50 3.12
CA LYS A 10 15.86 33.98 1.78
C LYS A 10 14.64 34.10 0.85
N SER A 11 14.87 34.49 -0.39
CA SER A 11 13.83 34.37 -1.43
C SER A 11 13.48 32.89 -1.67
N ASN A 12 12.30 32.61 -2.25
CA ASN A 12 11.90 31.23 -2.56
C ASN A 12 12.92 30.52 -3.47
N ALA A 13 13.51 31.23 -4.44
CA ALA A 13 14.52 30.68 -5.34
C ALA A 13 15.82 30.33 -4.59
N GLU A 14 16.32 31.26 -3.77
CA GLU A 14 17.51 31.01 -2.92
C GLU A 14 17.26 29.89 -1.91
N LEU A 15 16.04 29.81 -1.35
CA LEU A 15 15.66 28.77 -0.40
C LEU A 15 15.74 27.38 -1.03
N VAL A 16 15.11 27.17 -2.20
CA VAL A 16 15.12 25.87 -2.89
C VAL A 16 16.54 25.49 -3.30
N LYS A 17 17.28 26.42 -3.92
CA LYS A 17 18.66 26.18 -4.35
C LYS A 17 19.60 25.85 -3.18
N SER A 18 19.53 26.63 -2.11
CA SER A 18 20.31 26.38 -0.88
C SER A 18 19.94 25.03 -0.25
N THR A 19 18.66 24.64 -0.27
CA THR A 19 18.21 23.32 0.25
C THR A 19 18.84 22.18 -0.55
N LYS A 20 18.85 22.28 -1.88
CA LYS A 20 19.48 21.31 -2.76
C LYS A 20 20.98 21.19 -2.51
N GLU A 21 21.69 22.30 -2.43
CA GLU A 21 23.15 22.33 -2.17
C GLU A 21 23.49 21.70 -0.80
N LEU A 22 22.74 22.04 0.26
CA LEU A 22 22.92 21.46 1.59
C LEU A 22 22.60 19.95 1.61
N LEU A 23 21.59 19.51 0.87
CA LEU A 23 21.24 18.11 0.77
C LEU A 23 22.31 17.30 0.03
N ILE A 24 22.86 17.82 -1.08
CA ILE A 24 23.98 17.20 -1.79
C ILE A 24 25.18 17.07 -0.85
N ARG A 25 25.52 18.15 -0.13
CA ARG A 25 26.61 18.14 0.84
C ARG A 25 26.40 17.10 1.96
N LEU A 26 25.19 17.00 2.49
CA LEU A 26 24.83 15.98 3.49
C LEU A 26 24.99 14.55 2.96
N VAL A 27 24.76 14.35 1.65
CA VAL A 27 24.90 13.04 1.01
C VAL A 27 26.37 12.66 0.83
N GLU A 28 27.22 13.62 0.47
CA GLU A 28 28.63 13.44 0.14
C GLU A 28 29.56 13.34 1.36
N GLU A 29 29.24 13.99 2.50
CA GLU A 29 30.12 14.02 3.69
C GLU A 29 29.78 12.90 4.72
N PRO A 30 30.57 11.82 4.84
CA PRO A 30 30.20 10.70 5.72
C PRO A 30 30.64 10.93 7.17
N LYS A 31 31.75 11.64 7.41
CA LYS A 31 32.43 11.72 8.73
C LYS A 31 33.34 12.95 8.88
N ALA A 32 32.80 14.15 9.11
CA ALA A 32 33.51 15.26 9.78
C ALA A 32 32.58 16.45 10.10
N ASN A 33 32.98 17.27 11.07
CA ASN A 33 32.44 18.61 11.31
C ASN A 33 32.72 19.44 10.04
N PRO A 34 31.70 19.91 9.29
CA PRO A 34 30.52 20.63 9.77
C PRO A 34 29.16 19.96 9.47
N LYS A 35 29.05 18.63 9.59
CA LYS A 35 27.77 17.91 9.40
C LYS A 35 26.60 18.47 10.22
N ALA A 36 26.83 18.78 11.50
CA ALA A 36 25.77 19.32 12.38
C ALA A 36 25.24 20.68 11.91
N GLN A 37 26.12 21.56 11.42
CA GLN A 37 25.73 22.85 10.87
C GLN A 37 24.92 22.68 9.58
N THR A 38 25.35 21.76 8.70
CA THR A 38 24.63 21.44 7.46
C THR A 38 23.23 20.90 7.76
N GLU A 39 23.10 20.00 8.74
CA GLU A 39 21.82 19.47 9.20
C GLU A 39 20.91 20.56 9.80
N GLU A 40 21.46 21.46 10.62
CA GLU A 40 20.70 22.56 11.21
C GLU A 40 20.19 23.55 10.16
N GLU A 41 21.04 23.95 9.20
CA GLU A 41 20.66 24.85 8.11
C GLU A 41 19.64 24.20 7.17
N LEU A 42 19.81 22.91 6.88
CA LEU A 42 18.86 22.14 6.06
C LEU A 42 17.50 22.02 6.76
N ALA A 43 17.49 21.75 8.07
CA ALA A 43 16.27 21.71 8.86
C ALA A 43 15.53 23.05 8.85
N LYS A 44 16.24 24.17 9.02
CA LYS A 44 15.67 25.52 8.92
C LYS A 44 15.07 25.78 7.54
N ASN A 45 15.77 25.41 6.48
CA ASN A 45 15.26 25.59 5.12
C ASN A 45 13.99 24.76 4.86
N LEU A 46 13.95 23.50 5.27
CA LEU A 46 12.78 22.63 5.11
C LEU A 46 11.58 23.11 5.93
N GLN A 47 11.84 23.57 7.16
CA GLN A 47 10.81 24.17 8.00
C GLN A 47 10.24 25.44 7.37
N GLN A 48 11.11 26.33 6.86
CA GLN A 48 10.69 27.53 6.16
C GLN A 48 9.86 27.19 4.92
N MET A 49 10.31 26.22 4.11
CA MET A 49 9.59 25.76 2.92
C MET A 49 8.20 25.22 3.27
N LYS A 50 8.10 24.40 4.33
CA LYS A 50 6.80 23.93 4.85
C LYS A 50 5.89 25.10 5.23
N THR A 51 6.39 26.05 6.02
CA THR A 51 5.61 27.22 6.45
C THR A 51 5.19 28.08 5.26
N SER A 52 6.05 28.26 4.26
CA SER A 52 5.71 28.96 3.02
C SER A 52 4.69 28.23 2.15
N LEU A 53 4.49 26.92 2.33
CA LEU A 53 3.48 26.15 1.60
C LEU A 53 2.13 26.06 2.33
N GLN A 54 2.13 26.04 3.67
CA GLN A 54 0.91 25.80 4.46
C GLN A 54 0.41 27.01 5.25
N GLY A 55 1.29 27.98 5.48
CA GLY A 55 1.02 29.10 6.38
C GLY A 55 1.20 28.73 7.85
N THR A 56 0.84 29.68 8.69
CA THR A 56 0.73 29.52 10.14
C THR A 56 -0.68 29.94 10.56
N PRO A 57 -1.10 29.68 11.81
CA PRO A 57 -2.38 30.20 12.32
C PRO A 57 -2.51 31.73 12.22
N GLU A 58 -1.40 32.44 12.08
CA GLU A 58 -1.32 33.91 12.03
C GLU A 58 -1.11 34.44 10.62
N VAL A 59 -0.64 33.60 9.69
CA VAL A 59 -0.22 34.01 8.34
C VAL A 59 -0.78 33.03 7.31
N GLU A 60 -1.79 33.47 6.57
CA GLU A 60 -2.28 32.77 5.39
C GLU A 60 -1.29 32.90 4.22
N VAL A 61 -1.21 31.86 3.39
CA VAL A 61 -0.37 31.86 2.19
C VAL A 61 -1.26 32.02 0.97
N SER A 62 -0.88 32.95 0.07
CA SER A 62 -1.59 33.10 -1.19
C SER A 62 -1.35 31.89 -2.12
N PRO A 63 -2.37 31.46 -2.90
CA PRO A 63 -2.20 30.39 -3.88
C PRO A 63 -1.05 30.64 -4.85
N GLU A 64 -0.83 31.89 -5.27
CA GLU A 64 0.23 32.26 -6.20
C GLU A 64 1.62 32.01 -5.59
N SER A 65 1.81 32.30 -4.31
CA SER A 65 3.07 32.05 -3.59
C SER A 65 3.36 30.55 -3.49
N VAL A 66 2.33 29.75 -3.17
CA VAL A 66 2.43 28.28 -3.15
C VAL A 66 2.82 27.75 -4.53
N HIS A 67 2.13 28.20 -5.59
CA HIS A 67 2.41 27.78 -6.97
C HIS A 67 3.84 28.14 -7.41
N GLN A 68 4.31 29.34 -7.06
CA GLN A 68 5.66 29.79 -7.37
C GLN A 68 6.72 28.91 -6.67
N LEU A 69 6.54 28.64 -5.38
CA LEU A 69 7.48 27.81 -4.62
C LEU A 69 7.50 26.36 -5.15
N LEU A 70 6.33 25.77 -5.43
CA LEU A 70 6.24 24.43 -6.01
C LEU A 70 6.88 24.34 -7.39
N SER A 71 6.70 25.36 -8.24
CA SER A 71 7.35 25.44 -9.56
C SER A 71 8.87 25.42 -9.43
N LEU A 72 9.43 26.17 -8.48
CA LEU A 72 10.87 26.19 -8.20
C LEU A 72 11.38 24.84 -7.66
N ILE A 73 10.63 24.21 -6.75
CA ILE A 73 10.94 22.87 -6.21
C ILE A 73 11.05 21.83 -7.33
N VAL A 74 10.11 21.86 -8.29
CA VAL A 74 10.11 20.99 -9.47
C VAL A 74 11.29 21.31 -10.39
N GLN A 75 11.52 22.58 -10.71
CA GLN A 75 12.62 23.02 -11.58
C GLN A 75 13.99 22.58 -11.06
N GLU A 76 14.19 22.58 -9.75
CA GLU A 76 15.45 22.16 -9.12
C GLU A 76 15.58 20.64 -8.91
N ASP A 77 14.58 19.85 -9.30
CA ASP A 77 14.51 18.39 -9.07
C ASP A 77 14.66 18.02 -7.57
N LEU A 78 14.23 18.94 -6.69
CA LEU A 78 14.47 18.81 -5.25
C LEU A 78 13.68 17.64 -4.65
N LEU A 79 12.48 17.36 -5.16
CA LEU A 79 11.69 16.20 -4.74
C LEU A 79 12.45 14.89 -4.99
N TYR A 80 13.12 14.73 -6.13
CA TYR A 80 13.89 13.53 -6.41
C TYR A 80 15.04 13.35 -5.43
N LEU A 81 15.79 14.41 -5.14
CA LEU A 81 16.88 14.36 -4.15
C LEU A 81 16.36 14.04 -2.75
N LEU A 82 15.25 14.64 -2.34
CA LEU A 82 14.62 14.39 -1.04
C LEU A 82 14.13 12.95 -0.94
N ALA A 83 13.44 12.42 -1.95
CA ALA A 83 12.93 11.05 -1.95
C ALA A 83 14.06 10.02 -1.77
N ASN A 84 15.20 10.22 -2.44
CA ASN A 84 16.35 9.32 -2.34
C ASN A 84 17.11 9.42 -1.01
N ASN A 85 16.98 10.52 -0.26
CA ASN A 85 17.84 10.81 0.88
C ASN A 85 17.08 11.14 2.17
N ILE A 86 15.77 10.94 2.22
CA ILE A 86 14.94 11.25 3.39
C ILE A 86 15.42 10.55 4.67
N TYR A 87 16.00 9.35 4.56
CA TYR A 87 16.59 8.61 5.69
C TYR A 87 17.82 9.30 6.32
N LYS A 88 18.52 10.14 5.56
CA LYS A 88 19.68 10.92 6.05
C LYS A 88 19.27 12.20 6.77
N LEU A 89 18.03 12.65 6.60
CA LEU A 89 17.56 13.89 7.20
C LEU A 89 17.43 13.75 8.72
N PRO A 90 17.59 14.86 9.49
CA PRO A 90 17.23 14.90 10.90
C PRO A 90 15.76 14.53 11.13
N PHE A 91 15.43 14.01 12.32
CA PHE A 91 14.11 13.46 12.64
C PHE A 91 12.95 14.39 12.28
N GLU A 92 12.95 15.63 12.77
CA GLU A 92 11.89 16.61 12.47
C GLU A 92 11.83 16.98 10.97
N SER A 93 13.00 17.08 10.32
CA SER A 93 13.09 17.41 8.89
C SER A 93 12.45 16.35 7.99
N ARG A 94 12.35 15.10 8.43
CA ARG A 94 11.63 14.05 7.69
C ARG A 94 10.14 14.30 7.66
N LYS A 95 9.57 14.74 8.79
CA LYS A 95 8.16 15.12 8.90
C LYS A 95 7.85 16.36 8.07
N ASP A 96 8.72 17.36 8.11
CA ASP A 96 8.59 18.54 7.26
C ASP A 96 8.67 18.18 5.77
N THR A 97 9.58 17.28 5.40
CA THR A 97 9.68 16.75 4.03
C THR A 97 8.41 16.04 3.59
N GLN A 98 7.84 15.17 4.42
CA GLN A 98 6.55 14.54 4.13
C GLN A 98 5.47 15.58 3.85
N VAL A 99 5.39 16.63 4.68
CA VAL A 99 4.40 17.70 4.51
C VAL A 99 4.60 18.48 3.20
N ILE A 100 5.84 18.77 2.82
CA ILE A 100 6.18 19.43 1.55
C ILE A 100 5.69 18.57 0.37
N PHE A 101 6.04 17.28 0.36
CA PHE A 101 5.58 16.34 -0.66
C PHE A 101 4.06 16.21 -0.73
N SER A 102 3.40 15.98 0.41
CA SER A 102 1.94 15.85 0.45
C SER A 102 1.23 17.13 -0.02
N THR A 103 1.80 18.30 0.27
CA THR A 103 1.29 19.59 -0.23
C THR A 103 1.50 19.71 -1.73
N ALA A 104 2.67 19.35 -2.24
CA ALA A 104 2.95 19.34 -3.68
C ALA A 104 2.00 18.40 -4.44
N PHE A 105 1.74 17.20 -3.92
CA PHE A 105 0.90 16.20 -4.57
C PHE A 105 -0.60 16.46 -4.49
N ARG A 106 -1.04 17.39 -3.63
CA ARG A 106 -2.46 17.75 -3.49
C ARG A 106 -2.81 19.13 -4.04
N TYR A 107 -1.83 20.03 -4.16
CA TYR A 107 -2.07 21.42 -4.54
C TYR A 107 -2.56 21.52 -5.99
N LYS A 108 -3.70 22.21 -6.16
CA LYS A 108 -4.31 22.50 -7.47
C LYS A 108 -4.37 24.02 -7.64
N PRO A 109 -3.73 24.60 -8.66
CA PRO A 109 -3.94 26.01 -9.00
C PRO A 109 -5.41 26.30 -9.32
N ALA A 110 -5.81 27.57 -9.23
CA ALA A 110 -7.15 27.99 -9.59
C ALA A 110 -7.48 27.56 -11.04
N GLY A 111 -8.59 26.84 -11.21
CA GLY A 111 -9.04 26.33 -12.50
C GLY A 111 -8.42 25.00 -12.96
N ALA A 112 -7.46 24.43 -12.22
CA ALA A 112 -6.90 23.11 -12.54
C ALA A 112 -7.76 21.96 -11.98
N SER A 113 -8.01 20.93 -12.79
CA SER A 113 -8.69 19.70 -12.35
C SER A 113 -7.79 18.83 -11.47
N ASP A 114 -6.48 18.85 -11.73
CA ASP A 114 -5.51 17.90 -11.19
C ASP A 114 -4.28 18.60 -10.58
N PRO A 115 -3.58 17.96 -9.63
CA PRO A 115 -2.37 18.52 -9.04
C PRO A 115 -1.24 18.51 -10.06
N GLN A 116 -0.81 19.71 -10.48
CA GLN A 116 0.19 19.85 -11.55
C GLN A 116 1.54 19.23 -11.20
N VAL A 117 1.98 19.32 -9.93
CA VAL A 117 3.25 18.71 -9.51
C VAL A 117 3.17 17.19 -9.60
N LEU A 118 2.07 16.58 -9.14
CA LEU A 118 1.91 15.12 -9.24
C LEU A 118 1.88 14.66 -10.70
N HIS A 119 1.16 15.40 -11.56
CA HIS A 119 1.12 15.12 -12.99
C HIS A 119 2.52 15.21 -13.63
N HIS A 120 3.28 16.25 -13.29
CA HIS A 120 4.67 16.40 -13.74
C HIS A 120 5.55 15.23 -13.26
N VAL A 121 5.41 14.81 -12.00
CA VAL A 121 6.15 13.66 -11.46
C VAL A 121 5.81 12.39 -12.22
N ILE A 122 4.53 12.11 -12.48
CA ILE A 122 4.11 10.91 -13.22
C ILE A 122 4.71 10.90 -14.65
N GLN A 123 4.67 12.06 -15.32
CA GLN A 123 5.06 12.13 -16.73
C GLN A 123 6.58 12.20 -16.94
N TYR A 124 7.30 12.88 -16.05
CA TYR A 124 8.71 13.22 -16.29
C TYR A 124 9.69 12.71 -15.23
N ARG A 125 9.21 12.39 -14.02
CA ARG A 125 10.03 11.93 -12.88
C ARG A 125 9.39 10.79 -12.05
N PRO A 126 8.90 9.71 -12.67
CA PRO A 126 8.25 8.60 -11.97
C PRO A 126 9.16 7.91 -10.92
N GLU A 127 10.49 8.04 -11.06
CA GLU A 127 11.48 7.53 -10.11
C GLU A 127 11.31 8.11 -8.70
N ILE A 128 10.69 9.29 -8.56
CA ILE A 128 10.36 9.87 -7.25
C ILE A 128 9.44 8.92 -6.47
N ILE A 129 8.40 8.39 -7.12
CA ILE A 129 7.43 7.49 -6.48
C ILE A 129 8.09 6.15 -6.12
N ILE A 130 8.92 5.62 -7.02
CA ILE A 130 9.68 4.38 -6.78
C ILE A 130 10.66 4.56 -5.61
N SER A 131 11.35 5.71 -5.54
CA SER A 131 12.27 6.04 -4.46
C SER A 131 11.55 6.17 -3.12
N LEU A 132 10.35 6.75 -3.11
CA LEU A 132 9.51 6.79 -1.91
C LEU A 132 9.11 5.39 -1.43
N CYS A 133 8.78 4.45 -2.33
CA CYS A 133 8.55 3.06 -1.94
C CYS A 133 9.80 2.43 -1.32
N ARG A 134 10.98 2.62 -1.92
CA ARG A 134 12.26 2.16 -1.36
C ARG A 134 12.59 2.81 -0.01
N GLY A 135 11.88 3.87 0.38
CA GLY A 135 11.93 4.42 1.73
C GLY A 135 11.59 3.42 2.84
N TYR A 136 10.86 2.34 2.54
CA TYR A 136 10.61 1.25 3.49
C TYR A 136 11.84 0.36 3.77
N ASP A 137 12.90 0.46 2.98
CA ASP A 137 14.17 -0.25 3.23
C ASP A 137 14.88 0.23 4.51
N ARG A 138 14.46 1.38 5.06
CA ARG A 138 15.06 1.98 6.26
C ARG A 138 13.97 2.47 7.20
N ARG A 139 14.14 2.16 8.49
CA ARG A 139 13.21 2.53 9.57
C ARG A 139 12.99 4.05 9.64
N GLU A 140 14.06 4.80 9.42
CA GLU A 140 14.11 6.25 9.48
C GLU A 140 13.15 6.94 8.50
N SER A 141 12.98 6.36 7.32
CA SER A 141 12.24 6.93 6.19
C SER A 141 10.87 6.32 5.98
N ALA A 142 10.61 5.13 6.52
CA ALA A 142 9.39 4.36 6.27
C ALA A 142 8.10 5.17 6.45
N MET A 143 7.87 5.72 7.65
CA MET A 143 6.64 6.46 7.96
C MET A 143 6.47 7.76 7.13
N PRO A 144 7.49 8.63 7.00
CA PRO A 144 7.41 9.78 6.10
C PRO A 144 7.07 9.39 4.66
N CYS A 145 7.75 8.41 4.09
CA CYS A 145 7.52 7.93 2.74
C CYS A 145 6.12 7.32 2.57
N GLY A 146 5.70 6.48 3.50
CA GLY A 146 4.36 5.89 3.50
C GLY A 146 3.25 6.94 3.56
N GLY A 147 3.44 7.99 4.37
CA GLY A 147 2.54 9.13 4.43
C GLY A 147 2.42 9.87 3.09
N VAL A 148 3.54 10.10 2.40
CA VAL A 148 3.54 10.69 1.04
C VAL A 148 2.85 9.77 0.04
N LEU A 149 3.19 8.47 0.03
CA LEU A 149 2.63 7.49 -0.90
C LEU A 149 1.11 7.37 -0.76
N ARG A 150 0.58 7.34 0.47
CA ARG A 150 -0.87 7.28 0.70
C ARG A 150 -1.62 8.54 0.24
N GLU A 151 -0.97 9.71 0.29
CA GLU A 151 -1.51 10.93 -0.32
C GLU A 151 -1.52 10.81 -1.85
N ALA A 152 -0.41 10.36 -2.45
CA ALA A 152 -0.28 10.18 -3.89
C ALA A 152 -1.26 9.13 -4.43
N LEU A 153 -1.49 8.05 -3.69
CA LEU A 153 -2.41 6.95 -4.05
C LEU A 153 -3.86 7.38 -4.16
N LYS A 154 -4.24 8.62 -3.80
CA LYS A 154 -5.56 9.17 -4.14
C LYS A 154 -5.81 9.25 -5.66
N TYR A 155 -4.75 9.18 -6.46
CA TYR A 155 -4.81 9.20 -7.92
C TYR A 155 -4.49 7.81 -8.47
N ASP A 156 -5.29 7.35 -9.42
CA ASP A 156 -5.20 6.01 -10.02
C ASP A 156 -3.89 5.78 -10.78
N ALA A 157 -3.38 6.82 -11.45
CA ALA A 157 -2.09 6.80 -12.14
C ALA A 157 -0.93 6.40 -11.21
N ILE A 158 -0.99 6.76 -9.92
CA ILE A 158 0.03 6.34 -8.94
C ILE A 158 -0.12 4.86 -8.59
N ALA A 159 -1.35 4.36 -8.42
CA ALA A 159 -1.56 2.93 -8.23
C ALA A 159 -1.11 2.12 -9.46
N ALA A 160 -1.38 2.62 -10.67
CA ALA A 160 -0.91 2.01 -11.91
C ALA A 160 0.62 1.99 -11.98
N LEU A 161 1.27 3.10 -11.62
CA LEU A 161 2.73 3.21 -11.61
C LEU A 161 3.35 2.20 -10.65
N LEU A 162 2.76 1.98 -9.48
CA LEU A 162 3.27 1.00 -8.52
C LEU A 162 3.02 -0.44 -8.96
N LEU A 163 1.81 -0.75 -9.41
CA LEU A 163 1.40 -2.12 -9.79
C LEU A 163 2.13 -2.62 -11.03
N TYR A 164 2.33 -1.75 -12.02
CA TYR A 164 2.93 -2.09 -13.31
C TYR A 164 4.39 -1.65 -13.44
N ASP A 165 5.03 -1.22 -12.34
CA ASP A 165 6.47 -1.05 -12.29
C ASP A 165 7.16 -2.39 -12.56
N GLU A 166 8.18 -2.36 -13.41
CA GLU A 166 8.96 -3.54 -13.79
C GLU A 166 10.43 -3.13 -13.89
N PRO A 167 11.38 -4.01 -13.52
CA PRO A 167 12.79 -3.73 -13.70
C PRO A 167 13.13 -3.51 -15.17
N THR A 168 13.77 -2.38 -15.46
CA THR A 168 14.29 -2.06 -16.79
C THR A 168 15.81 -2.22 -16.81
N PRO A 169 16.42 -2.61 -17.94
CA PRO A 169 17.88 -2.74 -18.04
C PRO A 169 18.65 -1.44 -17.75
N ASP A 170 18.03 -0.28 -18.02
CA ASP A 170 18.58 1.05 -17.76
C ASP A 170 18.22 1.60 -16.37
N GLY A 171 17.45 0.86 -15.57
CA GLY A 171 17.06 1.22 -14.21
C GLY A 171 16.07 2.37 -14.11
N LYS A 172 15.49 2.82 -15.23
CA LYS A 172 14.46 3.86 -15.28
C LYS A 172 13.08 3.31 -15.02
N THR A 173 12.20 4.11 -14.44
CA THR A 173 10.81 3.70 -14.31
C THR A 173 10.13 3.69 -15.68
N ARG A 174 9.34 2.65 -15.93
CA ARG A 174 8.62 2.50 -17.20
C ARG A 174 7.58 3.61 -17.39
N ASP A 175 7.41 4.05 -18.63
CA ASP A 175 6.32 4.94 -19.01
C ASP A 175 4.98 4.21 -18.91
N LEU A 176 4.05 4.78 -18.14
CA LEU A 176 2.68 4.27 -17.99
C LEU A 176 1.95 4.11 -19.32
N ALA A 177 2.21 4.98 -20.31
CA ALA A 177 1.58 4.89 -21.62
C ALA A 177 1.98 3.62 -22.40
N SER A 178 3.08 2.96 -22.00
CA SER A 178 3.59 1.74 -22.63
C SER A 178 3.11 0.45 -21.94
N VAL A 179 2.36 0.56 -20.84
CA VAL A 179 1.94 -0.59 -20.03
C VAL A 179 0.82 -1.35 -20.74
N ASN A 180 0.99 -2.66 -20.90
CA ASN A 180 -0.06 -3.56 -21.34
C ASN A 180 -0.61 -4.34 -20.12
N PRO A 181 -1.87 -4.11 -19.72
CA PRO A 181 -2.45 -4.74 -18.53
C PRO A 181 -2.72 -6.25 -18.69
N ASP A 182 -2.65 -6.77 -19.91
CA ASP A 182 -2.86 -8.20 -20.20
C ASP A 182 -1.57 -9.03 -20.04
N ILE A 183 -0.43 -8.37 -19.82
CA ILE A 183 0.86 -9.03 -19.60
C ILE A 183 1.07 -9.23 -18.10
N ALA A 184 1.35 -10.48 -17.71
CA ALA A 184 1.70 -10.82 -16.34
C ALA A 184 3.01 -10.13 -15.92
N SER A 185 3.02 -9.65 -14.68
CA SER A 185 4.17 -9.06 -14.01
C SER A 185 5.28 -10.08 -13.82
N SER A 186 6.52 -9.62 -13.84
CA SER A 186 7.69 -10.48 -13.60
C SER A 186 7.80 -10.96 -12.15
N GLY A 187 7.12 -10.29 -11.21
CA GLY A 187 7.31 -10.52 -9.77
C GLY A 187 8.43 -9.70 -9.13
N GLU A 188 9.16 -8.90 -9.92
CA GLU A 188 10.36 -8.16 -9.49
C GLU A 188 10.17 -6.64 -9.39
N GLY A 189 9.00 -6.13 -9.81
CA GLY A 189 8.62 -4.72 -9.69
C GLY A 189 8.52 -4.22 -8.25
N VAL A 190 8.49 -2.89 -8.04
CA VAL A 190 8.46 -2.29 -6.70
C VAL A 190 7.28 -2.76 -5.85
N PHE A 191 6.12 -3.03 -6.46
CA PHE A 191 4.95 -3.54 -5.75
C PHE A 191 5.25 -4.85 -5.01
N TRP A 192 6.02 -5.75 -5.62
CA TRP A 192 6.34 -7.05 -5.06
C TRP A 192 7.28 -6.99 -3.86
N ARG A 193 7.98 -5.86 -3.66
CA ARG A 193 8.80 -5.61 -2.47
C ARG A 193 7.98 -5.34 -1.21
N PHE A 194 6.70 -4.95 -1.34
CA PHE A 194 5.83 -4.78 -0.18
C PHE A 194 5.66 -6.07 0.62
N PHE A 195 5.66 -7.24 -0.03
CA PHE A 195 5.62 -8.52 0.66
C PHE A 195 6.79 -8.68 1.64
N ASP A 196 8.00 -8.28 1.24
CA ASP A 196 9.18 -8.32 2.10
C ASP A 196 9.14 -7.24 3.19
N TRP A 197 8.76 -6.01 2.84
CA TRP A 197 8.66 -4.92 3.83
C TRP A 197 7.62 -5.20 4.92
N ILE A 198 6.54 -5.88 4.56
CA ILE A 198 5.48 -6.27 5.50
C ILE A 198 5.93 -7.43 6.38
N ASP A 199 6.51 -8.49 5.82
CA ASP A 199 6.78 -9.73 6.57
C ASP A 199 8.11 -9.67 7.35
N LYS A 200 9.15 -9.03 6.81
CA LYS A 200 10.51 -9.01 7.39
C LYS A 200 10.87 -7.69 8.07
N GLY A 201 10.02 -6.67 7.95
CA GLY A 201 10.24 -5.35 8.54
C GLY A 201 10.18 -5.34 10.08
N ALA A 202 10.71 -4.27 10.67
CA ALA A 202 10.39 -3.95 12.06
C ALA A 202 8.89 -3.63 12.17
N PHE A 203 8.26 -3.92 13.31
CA PHE A 203 6.81 -3.81 13.48
C PHE A 203 6.18 -2.52 12.93
N GLU A 204 6.75 -1.36 13.25
CA GLU A 204 6.29 -0.05 12.75
C GLU A 204 6.43 0.13 11.23
N VAL A 205 7.49 -0.42 10.63
CA VAL A 205 7.71 -0.42 9.18
C VAL A 205 6.71 -1.35 8.51
N SER A 206 6.55 -2.56 9.03
CA SER A 206 5.60 -3.56 8.53
C SER A 206 4.16 -3.05 8.57
N ALA A 207 3.75 -2.43 9.69
CA ALA A 207 2.41 -1.88 9.84
C ALA A 207 2.13 -0.74 8.86
N ASP A 208 3.08 0.18 8.68
CA ASP A 208 2.92 1.30 7.74
C ASP A 208 2.96 0.83 6.27
N ALA A 209 3.87 -0.09 5.93
CA ALA A 209 3.94 -0.72 4.62
C ALA A 209 2.64 -1.47 4.29
N PHE A 210 2.05 -2.18 5.26
CA PHE A 210 0.77 -2.85 5.08
C PHE A 210 -0.37 -1.86 4.78
N ASN A 211 -0.40 -0.71 5.45
CA ASN A 211 -1.40 0.32 5.18
C ASN A 211 -1.30 0.86 3.74
N THR A 212 -0.08 1.12 3.26
CA THR A 212 0.14 1.52 1.86
C THR A 212 -0.21 0.41 0.88
N PHE A 213 0.19 -0.84 1.16
CA PHE A 213 -0.16 -2.00 0.35
C PHE A 213 -1.67 -2.21 0.23
N ARG A 214 -2.40 -2.07 1.35
CA ARG A 214 -3.87 -2.09 1.36
C ARG A 214 -4.45 -0.97 0.49
N ASP A 215 -3.94 0.26 0.60
CA ASP A 215 -4.40 1.38 -0.24
C ASP A 215 -4.19 1.11 -1.74
N ILE A 216 -3.04 0.53 -2.12
CA ILE A 216 -2.76 0.12 -3.50
C ILE A 216 -3.84 -0.86 -4.00
N LEU A 217 -4.21 -1.84 -3.16
CA LEU A 217 -5.11 -2.93 -3.53
C LEU A 217 -6.61 -2.64 -3.39
N THR A 218 -7.01 -1.53 -2.76
CA THR A 218 -8.44 -1.30 -2.43
C THR A 218 -9.01 0.01 -2.90
N LYS A 219 -8.18 1.00 -3.26
CA LYS A 219 -8.65 2.34 -3.61
C LYS A 219 -9.20 2.42 -5.04
N HIS A 220 -8.49 1.86 -6.02
CA HIS A 220 -8.82 1.96 -7.45
C HIS A 220 -9.32 0.61 -8.00
N LYS A 221 -10.56 0.28 -7.64
CA LYS A 221 -11.13 -1.08 -7.76
C LYS A 221 -10.98 -1.71 -9.16
N SER A 222 -11.35 -0.99 -10.23
CA SER A 222 -11.29 -1.54 -11.59
C SER A 222 -9.86 -1.82 -12.07
N LEU A 223 -8.93 -0.92 -11.72
CA LEU A 223 -7.51 -1.07 -12.03
C LEU A 223 -6.93 -2.29 -11.32
N VAL A 224 -7.21 -2.43 -10.02
CA VAL A 224 -6.71 -3.53 -9.21
C VAL A 224 -7.34 -4.86 -9.63
N ALA A 225 -8.64 -4.89 -9.92
CA ALA A 225 -9.32 -6.10 -10.39
C ALA A 225 -8.66 -6.66 -11.66
N THR A 226 -8.37 -5.77 -12.62
CA THR A 226 -7.66 -6.12 -13.86
C THR A 226 -6.27 -6.69 -13.54
N TYR A 227 -5.50 -5.98 -12.71
CA TYR A 227 -4.15 -6.42 -12.32
C TYR A 227 -4.15 -7.79 -11.62
N LEU A 228 -5.05 -7.98 -10.64
CA LEU A 228 -5.17 -9.23 -9.89
C LEU A 228 -5.63 -10.38 -10.77
N GLN A 229 -6.48 -10.13 -11.77
CA GLN A 229 -6.90 -11.15 -12.73
C GLN A 229 -5.74 -11.60 -13.62
N THR A 230 -4.97 -10.66 -14.18
CA THR A 230 -3.81 -10.98 -15.01
C THR A 230 -2.71 -11.70 -14.22
N ASN A 231 -2.51 -11.33 -12.95
CA ASN A 231 -1.43 -11.83 -12.10
C ASN A 231 -1.87 -12.88 -11.08
N PHE A 232 -3.04 -13.49 -11.29
CA PHE A 232 -3.76 -14.25 -10.28
C PHE A 232 -2.88 -15.30 -9.57
N ASP A 233 -2.24 -16.19 -10.35
CA ASP A 233 -1.49 -17.31 -9.80
C ASP A 233 -0.30 -16.85 -8.95
N VAL A 234 0.55 -15.99 -9.52
CA VAL A 234 1.76 -15.49 -8.84
C VAL A 234 1.39 -14.65 -7.62
N PHE A 235 0.35 -13.81 -7.74
CA PHE A 235 -0.10 -12.95 -6.64
C PHE A 235 -0.62 -13.78 -5.48
N PHE A 236 -1.59 -14.67 -5.70
CA PHE A 236 -2.20 -15.42 -4.60
C PHE A 236 -1.28 -16.51 -4.05
N GLN A 237 -0.37 -17.06 -4.86
CA GLN A 237 0.70 -17.92 -4.34
C GLN A 237 1.55 -17.16 -3.31
N LYS A 238 2.03 -15.96 -3.65
CA LYS A 238 2.87 -15.16 -2.75
C LYS A 238 2.06 -14.62 -1.56
N TYR A 239 0.84 -14.12 -1.79
CA TYR A 239 -0.05 -13.61 -0.75
C TYR A 239 -0.36 -14.67 0.29
N ASN A 240 -0.68 -15.89 -0.14
CA ASN A 240 -0.99 -16.98 0.78
C ASN A 240 0.24 -17.50 1.51
N ALA A 241 1.37 -17.62 0.82
CA ALA A 241 2.60 -18.14 1.42
C ALA A 241 3.24 -17.16 2.41
N VAL A 242 3.31 -15.87 2.05
CA VAL A 242 4.05 -14.85 2.82
C VAL A 242 3.15 -14.18 3.85
N LEU A 243 1.92 -13.81 3.47
CA LEU A 243 1.10 -12.91 4.29
C LEU A 243 0.06 -13.66 5.13
N VAL A 244 -0.78 -14.49 4.50
CA VAL A 244 -1.84 -15.25 5.19
C VAL A 244 -1.29 -16.32 6.12
N GLN A 245 -0.09 -16.82 5.84
CA GLN A 245 0.61 -17.81 6.67
C GLN A 245 1.79 -17.20 7.45
N SER A 246 1.91 -15.87 7.52
CA SER A 246 2.97 -15.20 8.27
C SER A 246 2.98 -15.62 9.75
N GLU A 247 4.17 -15.76 10.33
CA GLU A 247 4.33 -15.99 11.78
C GLU A 247 3.97 -14.75 12.61
N SER A 248 4.05 -13.55 12.02
CA SER A 248 3.62 -12.31 12.65
C SER A 248 2.10 -12.30 12.80
N TYR A 249 1.61 -12.30 14.04
CA TYR A 249 0.17 -12.25 14.34
C TYR A 249 -0.53 -11.09 13.64
N VAL A 250 0.07 -9.90 13.68
CA VAL A 250 -0.54 -8.69 13.11
C VAL A 250 -0.58 -8.79 11.59
N THR A 251 0.53 -9.20 10.96
CA THR A 251 0.58 -9.42 9.50
C THR A 251 -0.44 -10.46 9.09
N LYS A 252 -0.44 -11.63 9.73
CA LYS A 252 -1.38 -12.73 9.46
C LYS A 252 -2.83 -12.25 9.52
N ARG A 253 -3.22 -11.63 10.64
CA ARG A 253 -4.60 -11.16 10.87
C ARG A 253 -5.03 -10.12 9.82
N GLN A 254 -4.23 -9.08 9.62
CA GLN A 254 -4.59 -8.01 8.70
C GLN A 254 -4.65 -8.50 7.25
N SER A 255 -3.81 -9.47 6.87
CA SER A 255 -3.80 -10.07 5.54
C SER A 255 -5.03 -10.94 5.29
N ILE A 256 -5.49 -11.71 6.27
CA ILE A 256 -6.74 -12.49 6.12
C ILE A 256 -7.94 -11.55 5.99
N LYS A 257 -7.97 -10.48 6.79
CA LYS A 257 -9.02 -9.45 6.70
C LYS A 257 -9.03 -8.79 5.32
N LEU A 258 -7.87 -8.38 4.82
CA LEU A 258 -7.73 -7.78 3.50
C LEU A 258 -8.10 -8.76 2.38
N LEU A 259 -7.75 -10.05 2.52
CA LEU A 259 -8.19 -11.09 1.59
C LEU A 259 -9.72 -11.16 1.53
N GLY A 260 -10.40 -11.14 2.68
CA GLY A 260 -11.87 -11.07 2.74
C GLY A 260 -12.42 -9.84 2.03
N GLU A 261 -11.83 -8.66 2.25
CA GLU A 261 -12.21 -7.40 1.58
C GLU A 261 -12.04 -7.50 0.05
N ILE A 262 -10.93 -8.07 -0.43
CA ILE A 262 -10.65 -8.26 -1.87
C ILE A 262 -11.68 -9.19 -2.49
N LEU A 263 -11.95 -10.35 -1.88
CA LEU A 263 -12.84 -11.37 -2.42
C LEU A 263 -14.31 -10.93 -2.41
N LEU A 264 -14.72 -10.08 -1.47
CA LEU A 264 -16.10 -9.60 -1.38
C LEU A 264 -16.37 -8.36 -2.22
N ASP A 265 -15.35 -7.73 -2.81
CA ASP A 265 -15.57 -6.59 -3.70
C ASP A 265 -16.15 -7.03 -5.05
N ARG A 266 -17.23 -6.36 -5.48
CA ARG A 266 -17.91 -6.65 -6.76
C ARG A 266 -17.01 -6.52 -7.98
N ALA A 267 -16.00 -5.63 -7.97
CA ALA A 267 -15.08 -5.49 -9.08
C ALA A 267 -14.19 -6.73 -9.25
N ASN A 268 -13.97 -7.47 -8.16
CA ASN A 268 -13.14 -8.66 -8.10
C ASN A 268 -13.94 -9.95 -8.32
N TYR A 269 -15.13 -9.92 -8.92
CA TYR A 269 -15.95 -11.13 -9.10
C TYR A 269 -15.19 -12.29 -9.77
N ASN A 270 -14.44 -12.01 -10.84
CA ASN A 270 -13.64 -13.03 -11.54
C ASN A 270 -12.51 -13.56 -10.64
N VAL A 271 -11.82 -12.65 -9.94
CA VAL A 271 -10.74 -12.97 -9.00
C VAL A 271 -11.27 -13.83 -7.84
N MET A 272 -12.40 -13.46 -7.26
CA MET A 272 -13.06 -14.22 -6.21
C MET A 272 -13.43 -15.61 -6.70
N THR A 273 -14.08 -15.71 -7.86
CA THR A 273 -14.49 -16.99 -8.45
C THR A 273 -13.30 -17.91 -8.65
N ALA A 274 -12.19 -17.41 -9.23
CA ALA A 274 -10.95 -18.17 -9.39
C ALA A 274 -10.35 -18.59 -8.04
N TYR A 275 -10.38 -17.71 -7.03
CA TYR A 275 -9.84 -18.00 -5.70
C TYR A 275 -10.58 -19.11 -4.98
N VAL A 276 -11.92 -19.06 -5.00
CA VAL A 276 -12.76 -20.05 -4.32
C VAL A 276 -12.89 -21.38 -5.05
N ASP A 277 -12.38 -21.47 -6.28
CA ASP A 277 -12.35 -22.70 -7.06
C ASP A 277 -11.18 -23.62 -6.68
N SER A 278 -10.15 -23.07 -6.02
CA SER A 278 -8.94 -23.80 -5.62
C SER A 278 -9.12 -24.58 -4.32
N GLY A 279 -8.90 -25.90 -4.40
CA GLY A 279 -8.86 -26.77 -3.23
C GLY A 279 -7.68 -26.47 -2.28
N GLU A 280 -6.55 -25.96 -2.79
CA GLU A 280 -5.41 -25.57 -1.96
C GLU A 280 -5.72 -24.31 -1.14
N HIS A 281 -6.39 -23.32 -1.74
CA HIS A 281 -6.83 -22.13 -1.01
C HIS A 281 -7.83 -22.51 0.09
N LEU A 282 -8.78 -23.42 -0.18
CA LEU A 282 -9.70 -23.91 0.84
C LEU A 282 -8.97 -24.58 2.01
N LYS A 283 -7.95 -25.40 1.74
CA LYS A 283 -7.15 -26.04 2.80
C LYS A 283 -6.46 -25.02 3.70
N ILE A 284 -5.90 -23.96 3.12
CA ILE A 284 -5.27 -22.87 3.89
C ILE A 284 -6.33 -22.23 4.80
N VAL A 285 -7.48 -21.86 4.24
CA VAL A 285 -8.57 -21.21 4.98
C VAL A 285 -9.12 -22.12 6.10
N MET A 286 -9.30 -23.42 5.84
CA MET A 286 -9.73 -24.37 6.87
C MET A 286 -8.70 -24.54 8.00
N LYS A 287 -7.41 -24.36 7.74
CA LYS A 287 -6.39 -24.32 8.80
C LYS A 287 -6.54 -23.06 9.66
N LEU A 288 -6.86 -21.90 9.07
CA LEU A 288 -7.09 -20.65 9.81
C LEU A 288 -8.26 -20.76 10.80
N LEU A 289 -9.31 -21.52 10.45
CA LEU A 289 -10.43 -21.80 11.37
C LEU A 289 -9.97 -22.55 12.65
N ARG A 290 -8.81 -23.20 12.61
CA ARG A 290 -8.23 -23.98 13.72
C ARG A 290 -6.97 -23.34 14.31
N ASP A 291 -6.64 -22.11 13.92
CA ASP A 291 -5.55 -21.33 14.53
C ASP A 291 -5.82 -21.14 16.03
N ASP A 292 -4.77 -21.00 16.84
CA ASP A 292 -4.87 -20.83 18.29
C ASP A 292 -5.49 -19.48 18.68
N LYS A 293 -5.48 -18.49 17.78
CA LYS A 293 -5.92 -17.13 18.05
C LYS A 293 -7.35 -16.91 17.53
N ARG A 294 -8.28 -16.63 18.45
CA ARG A 294 -9.70 -16.37 18.16
C ARG A 294 -9.93 -15.33 17.05
N MET A 295 -9.12 -14.28 17.00
CA MET A 295 -9.25 -13.24 15.96
C MET A 295 -8.82 -13.74 14.58
N ILE A 296 -7.84 -14.64 14.49
CA ILE A 296 -7.48 -15.30 13.21
C ILE A 296 -8.62 -16.22 12.76
N ASN A 297 -9.20 -16.97 13.70
CA ASN A 297 -10.34 -17.82 13.39
C ASN A 297 -11.52 -17.01 12.83
N TYR A 298 -11.83 -15.86 13.46
CA TYR A 298 -12.92 -14.98 13.04
C TYR A 298 -12.70 -14.42 11.63
N GLU A 299 -11.50 -13.90 11.31
CA GLU A 299 -11.22 -13.44 9.94
C GLU A 299 -11.21 -14.61 8.94
N GLY A 300 -10.69 -15.77 9.35
CA GLY A 300 -10.69 -17.00 8.54
C GLY A 300 -12.11 -17.48 8.20
N PHE A 301 -13.07 -17.29 9.10
CA PHE A 301 -14.49 -17.58 8.87
C PHE A 301 -15.06 -16.71 7.75
N HIS A 302 -14.73 -15.41 7.71
CA HIS A 302 -15.19 -14.50 6.65
C HIS A 302 -14.66 -14.86 5.26
N VAL A 303 -13.51 -15.53 5.17
CA VAL A 303 -13.02 -16.09 3.91
C VAL A 303 -13.66 -17.44 3.62
N PHE A 304 -13.78 -18.32 4.63
CA PHE A 304 -14.39 -19.65 4.50
C PHE A 304 -15.83 -19.57 4.00
N LYS A 305 -16.61 -18.59 4.48
CA LYS A 305 -18.01 -18.42 4.06
C LYS A 305 -18.15 -18.25 2.56
N VAL A 306 -17.19 -17.59 1.89
CA VAL A 306 -17.22 -17.37 0.44
C VAL A 306 -17.09 -18.69 -0.32
N PHE A 307 -16.25 -19.62 0.15
CA PHE A 307 -16.13 -20.96 -0.44
C PHE A 307 -17.44 -21.75 -0.33
N VAL A 308 -18.08 -21.72 0.84
CA VAL A 308 -19.31 -22.48 1.08
C VAL A 308 -20.51 -21.83 0.38
N ALA A 309 -20.56 -20.51 0.29
CA ALA A 309 -21.61 -19.76 -0.40
C ALA A 309 -21.52 -19.83 -1.93
N ASN A 310 -20.38 -20.20 -2.51
CA ASN A 310 -20.23 -20.34 -3.96
C ASN A 310 -21.22 -21.42 -4.49
N PRO A 311 -22.17 -21.11 -5.38
CA PRO A 311 -23.09 -22.11 -5.93
C PRO A 311 -22.38 -23.08 -6.89
N ASN A 312 -21.32 -22.64 -7.56
CA ASN A 312 -20.61 -23.39 -8.60
C ASN A 312 -19.22 -23.83 -8.10
N LYS A 313 -19.19 -24.63 -7.04
CA LYS A 313 -17.92 -25.11 -6.43
C LYS A 313 -17.22 -26.10 -7.37
N SER A 314 -15.88 -26.02 -7.54
CA SER A 314 -15.12 -27.08 -8.21
C SER A 314 -15.31 -28.44 -7.54
N VAL A 315 -15.08 -29.51 -8.32
CA VAL A 315 -15.05 -30.89 -7.81
C VAL A 315 -14.03 -31.05 -6.67
N ALA A 316 -12.89 -30.35 -6.74
CA ALA A 316 -11.86 -30.38 -5.70
C ALA A 316 -12.37 -29.79 -4.38
N VAL A 317 -13.00 -28.61 -4.45
CA VAL A 317 -13.60 -27.93 -3.29
C VAL A 317 -14.74 -28.74 -2.70
N GLN A 318 -15.66 -29.23 -3.55
CA GLN A 318 -16.74 -30.11 -3.11
C GLN A 318 -16.22 -31.34 -2.39
N ARG A 319 -15.22 -32.03 -2.95
CA ARG A 319 -14.63 -33.22 -2.34
C ARG A 319 -14.06 -32.93 -0.95
N ILE A 320 -13.37 -31.81 -0.77
CA ILE A 320 -12.85 -31.41 0.54
C ILE A 320 -13.98 -31.16 1.53
N LEU A 321 -15.02 -30.41 1.15
CA LEU A 321 -16.16 -30.11 2.03
C LEU A 321 -16.95 -31.37 2.39
N ILE A 322 -17.22 -32.25 1.42
CA ILE A 322 -17.94 -33.52 1.61
C ILE A 322 -17.15 -34.44 2.56
N ASN A 323 -15.85 -34.64 2.31
CA ASN A 323 -15.00 -35.50 3.14
C ASN A 323 -14.86 -35.00 4.59
N ASN A 324 -15.09 -33.70 4.84
CA ASN A 324 -15.01 -33.10 6.17
C ASN A 324 -16.39 -32.74 6.74
N ARG A 325 -17.50 -33.12 6.09
CA ARG A 325 -18.86 -32.71 6.44
C ARG A 325 -19.18 -32.92 7.92
N GLU A 326 -19.05 -34.15 8.40
CA GLU A 326 -19.38 -34.48 9.80
C GLU A 326 -18.53 -33.67 10.79
N LYS A 327 -17.25 -33.47 10.49
CA LYS A 327 -16.34 -32.69 11.34
C LYS A 327 -16.74 -31.21 11.36
N LEU A 328 -17.08 -30.65 10.20
CA LEU A 328 -17.55 -29.27 10.06
C LEU A 328 -18.87 -29.05 10.81
N LEU A 329 -19.82 -29.97 10.69
CA LEU A 329 -21.12 -29.88 11.38
C LEU A 329 -21.01 -30.03 12.90
N ARG A 330 -20.00 -30.75 13.40
CA ARG A 330 -19.68 -30.79 14.83
C ARG A 330 -18.93 -29.54 15.31
N PHE A 331 -18.10 -28.96 14.44
CA PHE A 331 -17.21 -27.85 14.77
C PHE A 331 -17.91 -26.48 14.75
N LEU A 332 -18.71 -26.19 13.72
CA LEU A 332 -19.31 -24.87 13.51
C LEU A 332 -20.28 -24.42 14.62
N PRO A 333 -21.11 -25.29 15.23
CA PRO A 333 -22.03 -24.83 16.28
C PRO A 333 -21.34 -24.13 17.46
N SER A 334 -20.25 -24.72 17.97
CA SER A 334 -19.44 -24.17 19.08
C SER A 334 -18.34 -23.21 18.63
N PHE A 335 -18.20 -22.96 17.33
CA PHE A 335 -17.21 -22.04 16.79
C PHE A 335 -17.52 -20.60 17.23
N LEU A 336 -16.60 -20.02 18.01
CA LEU A 336 -16.70 -18.67 18.58
C LEU A 336 -18.05 -18.41 19.26
N GLU A 337 -18.54 -19.37 20.03
CA GLU A 337 -19.84 -19.29 20.72
C GLU A 337 -19.95 -18.14 21.74
N ASP A 338 -18.81 -17.59 22.16
CA ASP A 338 -18.73 -16.41 23.02
C ASP A 338 -19.17 -15.10 22.32
N ARG A 339 -19.32 -15.09 21.00
CA ARG A 339 -19.78 -13.93 20.22
C ARG A 339 -21.30 -13.87 20.11
N THR A 340 -21.98 -13.70 21.25
CA THR A 340 -23.45 -13.71 21.32
C THR A 340 -24.12 -12.39 20.89
N GLU A 341 -23.37 -11.30 20.77
CA GLU A 341 -23.88 -9.97 20.39
C GLU A 341 -23.71 -9.63 18.90
N ASP A 342 -23.12 -10.54 18.11
CA ASP A 342 -22.88 -10.38 16.67
C ASP A 342 -23.93 -11.18 15.89
N ASP A 343 -25.14 -10.62 15.78
CA ASP A 343 -26.28 -11.26 15.11
C ASP A 343 -25.94 -11.68 13.67
N GLN A 344 -25.18 -10.83 12.95
CA GLN A 344 -24.74 -11.13 11.60
C GLN A 344 -23.87 -12.39 11.57
N PHE A 345 -22.90 -12.51 12.48
CA PHE A 345 -22.06 -13.70 12.56
C PHE A 345 -22.88 -14.95 12.90
N ILE A 346 -23.87 -14.86 13.79
CA ILE A 346 -24.74 -15.98 14.17
C ILE A 346 -25.57 -16.45 12.97
N ASP A 347 -26.13 -15.52 12.21
CA ASP A 347 -26.90 -15.80 10.99
C ASP A 347 -26.03 -16.42 9.90
N GLU A 348 -24.85 -15.85 9.63
CA GLU A 348 -23.89 -16.38 8.67
C GLU A 348 -23.46 -17.80 9.07
N LYS A 349 -23.18 -18.05 10.35
CA LYS A 349 -22.81 -19.38 10.86
C LYS A 349 -23.94 -20.40 10.66
N SER A 350 -25.17 -20.01 10.97
CA SER A 350 -26.36 -20.85 10.77
C SER A 350 -26.60 -21.15 9.29
N PHE A 351 -26.40 -20.15 8.42
CA PHE A 351 -26.46 -20.33 6.97
C PHE A 351 -25.40 -21.32 6.48
N LEU A 352 -24.15 -21.22 6.94
CA LEU A 352 -23.08 -22.14 6.54
C LEU A 352 -23.36 -23.58 6.97
N ILE A 353 -23.88 -23.79 8.18
CA ILE A 353 -24.25 -25.12 8.67
C ILE A 353 -25.28 -25.74 7.72
N ARG A 354 -26.36 -25.02 7.38
CA ARG A 354 -27.39 -25.49 6.44
C ARG A 354 -26.82 -25.81 5.07
N GLN A 355 -25.94 -24.96 4.54
CA GLN A 355 -25.29 -25.20 3.24
C GLN A 355 -24.44 -26.47 3.24
N ILE A 356 -23.72 -26.75 4.34
CA ILE A 356 -22.89 -27.95 4.48
C ILE A 356 -23.74 -29.21 4.63
N GLU A 357 -24.85 -29.15 5.37
CA GLU A 357 -25.83 -30.24 5.50
C GLU A 357 -26.41 -30.65 4.13
N GLN A 358 -26.72 -29.65 3.28
CA GLN A 358 -27.34 -29.83 1.97
C GLN A 358 -26.35 -30.26 0.87
N LEU A 359 -25.06 -30.42 1.16
CA LEU A 359 -24.10 -30.89 0.17
C LEU A 359 -24.48 -32.29 -0.36
N PRO A 360 -24.32 -32.56 -1.67
CA PRO A 360 -24.59 -33.88 -2.24
C PRO A 360 -23.63 -34.94 -1.66
N PRO A 361 -24.02 -36.24 -1.64
CA PRO A 361 -23.19 -37.29 -1.05
C PRO A 361 -21.86 -37.53 -1.81
N ALA A 362 -21.81 -37.15 -3.09
CA ALA A 362 -20.62 -37.19 -3.92
C ALA A 362 -20.47 -35.87 -4.68
N PRO A 363 -19.24 -35.49 -5.10
CA PRO A 363 -19.03 -34.30 -5.91
C PRO A 363 -19.82 -34.36 -7.22
N VAL A 364 -20.48 -33.26 -7.57
CA VAL A 364 -21.23 -33.11 -8.83
C VAL A 364 -20.50 -32.08 -9.70
N PRO A 365 -20.16 -32.37 -10.96
CA PRO A 365 -19.55 -31.38 -11.84
C PRO A 365 -20.44 -30.13 -11.96
N PRO A 366 -19.87 -28.91 -11.82
CA PRO A 366 -20.65 -27.70 -11.98
C PRO A 366 -21.18 -27.56 -13.42
N PRO A 367 -22.34 -26.91 -13.62
CA PRO A 367 -22.94 -26.74 -14.95
C PRO A 367 -21.97 -25.99 -15.88
N GLY A 368 -21.59 -26.59 -17.01
CA GLY A 368 -20.73 -25.96 -18.01
C GLY A 368 -19.23 -26.23 -17.89
N ALA A 369 -18.78 -27.09 -16.97
CA ALA A 369 -17.41 -27.58 -16.99
C ALA A 369 -17.17 -28.47 -18.25
N PRO A 370 -16.06 -28.29 -19.00
CA PRO A 370 -15.71 -29.22 -20.06
C PRO A 370 -15.54 -30.63 -19.46
N GLN A 371 -16.17 -31.63 -20.10
CA GLN A 371 -16.17 -33.03 -19.67
C GLN A 371 -14.78 -33.65 -19.72
#